data_AF-A0A1G9LXU3-F1
#
_entry.id   AF-A0A1G9LXU3-F1
#
_cell.length_a   1.000
_cell.length_b   1.000
_cell.length_c   1.000
_cell.angle_alpha   90.00
_cell.angle_beta   90.00
_cell.angle_gamma   90.00
#
_symmetry.space_group_name_H-M   'P 1'
#
loop_
_entity.id
_entity.type
_entity.pdbx_description
1 polymer ?
#
loop_
_entity_poly.entity_id
_entity_poly.type
_entity_poly.pdbx_seq_one_letter_code
_entity_poly.pdbx_strand_id
1 'polypeptide(L)' 'MKRYIIDKEGNLLEVTDLKTAIFQVAMYLTYEIKNPTQEEEAFHKKRLSYWKDIYSKLVILKQDADKTTAIN' A
#
# COMPACT_ATOMS: atom_id res chain seq x y z
N MET A 1 -13.69 -6.97 -11.82
CA MET A 1 -14.35 -6.18 -10.77
C MET A 1 -13.43 -5.04 -10.35
N LYS A 2 -13.99 -3.85 -10.17
CA LYS A 2 -13.26 -2.73 -9.55
C LYS A 2 -13.01 -3.07 -8.08
N ARG A 3 -11.84 -2.68 -7.57
CA ARG A 3 -11.45 -2.93 -6.18
C ARG A 3 -11.11 -1.60 -5.52
N TYR A 4 -11.45 -1.47 -4.25
CA TYR A 4 -11.29 -0.22 -3.53
C TYR A 4 -10.69 -0.46 -2.15
N ILE A 5 -9.93 0.52 -1.67
CA ILE A 5 -9.50 0.62 -0.27
C ILE A 5 -9.75 2.04 0.23
N ILE A 6 -9.94 2.20 1.54
CA ILE A 6 -10.01 3.51 2.18
C ILE A 6 -8.69 3.77 2.87
N ASP A 7 -8.04 4.90 2.58
CA ASP A 7 -6.81 5.28 3.26
C ASP A 7 -7.07 5.81 4.68
N LYS A 8 -6.00 6.08 5.45
CA LYS A 8 -6.13 6.56 6.83
C LYS A 8 -6.77 7.96 6.95
N GLU A 9 -6.88 8.70 5.85
CA GLU A 9 -7.48 10.03 5.78
C GLU A 9 -8.94 9.98 5.34
N GLY A 10 -9.47 8.77 5.08
CA GLY A 10 -10.84 8.57 4.63
C GLY A 10 -11.02 8.65 3.12
N ASN A 11 -9.94 8.79 2.35
CA ASN A 11 -10.02 8.84 0.89
C ASN A 11 -10.25 7.45 0.32
N LEU A 12 -11.20 7.35 -0.63
CA LEU A 12 -11.45 6.13 -1.38
C LEU A 12 -10.46 6.03 -2.54
N LEU A 13 -9.70 4.95 -2.59
CA LEU A 13 -8.71 4.68 -3.63
C LEU A 13 -9.17 3.50 -4.50
N GLU A 14 -9.27 3.72 -5.81
CA GLU A 14 -9.49 2.64 -6.79
C GLU A 14 -8.18 1.90 -7.06
N VAL A 15 -8.19 0.58 -6.87
CA VAL A 15 -7.07 -0.31 -7.16
C VAL A 15 -7.29 -0.92 -8.54
N THR A 16 -6.65 -0.33 -9.54
CA THR A 16 -6.78 -0.72 -10.96
C THR A 16 -5.98 -1.98 -11.30
N ASP A 17 -4.79 -2.13 -10.72
CA ASP A 17 -3.98 -3.35 -10.77
C ASP A 17 -3.47 -3.70 -9.37
N LEU A 18 -4.08 -4.71 -8.77
CA LEU A 18 -3.77 -5.16 -7.42
C LEU A 18 -2.35 -5.72 -7.28
N LYS A 19 -1.87 -6.47 -8.27
CA LYS A 19 -0.54 -7.08 -8.21
C LYS A 19 0.53 -6.01 -8.31
N THR A 20 0.37 -5.09 -9.26
CA THR A 20 1.32 -3.99 -9.46
C THR A 20 1.30 -3.03 -8.27
N ALA A 21 0.13 -2.71 -7.70
CA ALA A 21 0.03 -1.87 -6.52
C ALA A 21 0.77 -2.47 -5.31
N ILE A 22 0.58 -3.76 -5.02
CA ILE A 22 1.30 -4.46 -3.93
C ILE A 22 2.80 -4.39 -4.15
N PHE A 23 3.27 -4.66 -5.37
CA PHE A 23 4.69 -4.64 -5.71
C PHE A 23 5.31 -3.24 -5.54
N GLN A 24 4.67 -2.21 -6.07
CA GLN A 24 5.16 -0.83 -5.98
C GLN A 24 5.25 -0.36 -4.52
N VAL A 25 4.23 -0.65 -3.71
CA VAL A 25 4.24 -0.28 -2.29
C VAL A 25 5.31 -1.06 -1.52
N ALA A 26 5.46 -2.36 -1.78
CA ALA A 26 6.54 -3.16 -1.18
C ALA A 26 7.93 -2.58 -1.50
N MET A 27 8.17 -2.19 -2.75
CA MET A 27 9.43 -1.56 -3.18
C MET A 27 9.66 -0.20 -2.51
N TYR A 28 8.60 0.60 -2.32
CA TYR A 28 8.74 1.87 -1.60
C TYR A 28 9.06 1.66 -0.12
N LEU A 29 8.50 0.63 0.51
CA LEU A 29 8.73 0.33 1.93
C LEU A 29 10.17 -0.13 2.23
N THR A 30 10.90 -0.61 1.22
CA THR A 30 12.33 -0.97 1.35
C THR A 30 13.26 0.16 0.94
N TYR A 31 12.72 1.31 0.50
CA TYR A 31 13.54 2.46 0.10
C TYR A 31 14.13 3.18 1.30
N GLU A 32 15.46 3.38 1.25
CA GLU A 32 16.23 4.13 2.25
C GLU A 32 16.85 5.37 1.61
N ILE A 33 16.72 6.52 2.30
CA ILE A 33 17.37 7.77 1.92
C ILE A 33 18.77 7.76 2.55
N LYS A 34 19.82 7.90 1.74
CA LYS A 34 21.20 7.98 2.23
C LYS A 34 21.50 9.40 2.72
N ASN A 35 22.01 9.52 3.94
CA ASN A 35 22.35 10.80 4.59
C ASN A 35 21.20 11.83 4.55
N PRO A 36 20.00 11.49 5.07
CA PRO A 36 18.87 12.40 5.02
C PRO A 36 19.13 13.60 5.95
N THR A 37 18.63 14.77 5.54
CA THR A 37 18.36 15.86 6.47
C THR A 37 17.27 15.44 7.48
N GLN A 38 17.17 16.16 8.60
CA GLN A 38 16.11 15.88 9.59
C GLN A 38 14.70 16.01 8.98
N GLU A 39 14.51 16.96 8.06
CA GLU A 39 13.22 17.17 7.40
C GLU A 39 12.87 16.00 6.47
N GLU A 40 13.84 15.51 5.68
CA GLU A 40 13.66 14.35 4.81
C GLU A 40 13.37 13.08 5.61
N GLU A 41 14.08 12.86 6.72
CA GLU A 41 13.85 11.72 7.60
C GLU A 41 12.43 11.77 8.20
N ALA A 42 12.02 12.92 8.72
CA ALA A 42 10.69 13.11 9.29
C ALA A 42 9.58 12.92 8.24
N PHE A 43 9.77 13.46 7.04
CA PHE A 43 8.85 13.26 5.92
C PHE A 43 8.77 11.79 5.49
N HIS A 44 9.92 11.14 5.30
CA HIS A 44 9.99 9.73 4.91
C HIS A 44 9.33 8.83 5.94
N LYS A 45 9.56 9.05 7.24
CA LYS A 45 8.91 8.30 8.31
C LYS A 45 7.38 8.41 8.28
N LYS A 46 6.84 9.61 8.03
CA LYS A 46 5.39 9.82 7.86
C LYS A 46 4.87 9.08 6.63
N ARG A 47 5.60 9.09 5.51
CA ARG A 47 5.23 8.37 4.28
C ARG A 47 5.28 6.86 4.47
N LEU A 48 6.31 6.31 5.10
CA LEU A 48 6.40 4.88 5.41
C LEU A 48 5.20 4.41 6.25
N SER A 49 4.78 5.19 7.25
CA SER A 49 3.59 4.85 8.04
C SER A 49 2.31 4.77 7.18
N TYR A 50 2.11 5.75 6.28
CA TYR A 50 0.99 5.73 5.34
C TYR A 50 1.05 4.51 4.41
N TRP A 51 2.20 4.25 3.79
CA TRP A 51 2.33 3.17 2.83
C TRP A 51 2.26 1.77 3.46
N LYS A 52 2.63 1.61 4.74
CA LYS A 52 2.43 0.35 5.49
C LYS A 52 0.94 0.02 5.67
N ASP A 53 0.13 1.03 5.96
CA ASP A 53 -1.33 0.88 6.05
C ASP A 53 -1.93 0.49 4.69
N ILE A 54 -1.55 1.20 3.63
CA ILE A 54 -1.98 0.85 2.25
C ILE A 54 -1.56 -0.56 1.87
N TYR A 55 -0.31 -0.96 2.15
CA TYR A 55 0.19 -2.30 1.86
C TYR A 55 -0.66 -3.39 2.53
N SER A 56 -0.99 -3.20 3.80
CA SER A 56 -1.77 -4.14 4.58
C SER A 56 -3.18 -4.33 3.97
N LYS A 57 -3.82 -3.22 3.57
CA LYS A 57 -5.14 -3.24 2.91
C LYS A 57 -5.10 -3.92 1.54
N LEU A 58 -4.04 -3.68 0.76
CA LEU A 58 -3.85 -4.35 -0.53
C LEU A 58 -3.65 -5.87 -0.36
N VAL A 59 -2.90 -6.31 0.65
CA VAL A 59 -2.71 -7.75 0.94
C VAL A 59 -4.02 -8.41 1.35
N ILE A 60 -4.81 -7.77 2.23
CA ILE A 60 -6.15 -8.27 2.61
C ILE A 60 -7.04 -8.39 1.37
N LEU A 61 -7.10 -7.34 0.56
CA LEU A 61 -7.87 -7.31 -0.68
C LEU A 61 -7.46 -8.44 -1.65
N LYS A 62 -6.17 -8.81 -1.68
CA LYS A 62 -5.69 -9.96 -2.45
C LYS A 62 -6.18 -11.29 -1.86
N GLN A 63 -6.07 -11.48 -0.55
CA GLN A 63 -6.54 -12.69 0.11
C GLN A 63 -8.04 -12.93 -0.12
N ASP A 64 -8.85 -11.87 -0.08
CA ASP A 64 -10.29 -11.97 -0.33
C ASP A 64 -10.60 -12.29 -1.79
N ALA A 65 -9.82 -11.73 -2.74
CA ALA A 65 -9.92 -12.08 -4.15
C ALA A 65 -9.57 -13.56 -4.40
N ASP A 66 -8.47 -14.04 -3.80
CA ASP A 66 -8.02 -15.44 -3.96
C ASP A 66 -9.04 -16.43 -3.37
N LYS A 67 -9.62 -16.12 -2.20
CA LYS A 67 -10.70 -16.93 -1.59
C LYS A 67 -11.91 -16.99 -2.51
N THR A 68 -12.32 -15.86 -3.08
CA THR A 68 -13.48 -15.80 -3.99
C THR A 68 -13.25 -16.66 -5.24
N THR A 69 -12.02 -16.69 -5.77
CA THR A 69 -11.67 -17.54 -6.91
C THR A 69 -11.62 -19.02 -6.53
N ALA A 70 -11.25 -19.38 -5.30
CA ALA A 70 -11.18 -20.78 -4.85
C ALA A 70 -12.54 -21.45 -4.59
N ILE A 71 -13.61 -20.65 -4.43
CA ILE A 71 -14.97 -21.13 -4.12
C ILE A 71 -15.83 -21.27 -5.40
N ASN A 72 -15.39 -20.69 -6.52
CA ASN A 72 -16.07 -20.74 -7.82
C ASN A 72 -15.36 -21.70 -8.78
#